data_AF-A0A3N5T1Z8-F1
#
_entry.id   AF-A0A3N5T1Z8-F1
#
_cell.length_a   1.000
_cell.length_b   1.000
_cell.length_c   1.000
_cell.angle_alpha   90.00
_cell.angle_beta   90.00
_cell.angle_gamma   90.00
#
_symmetry.space_group_name_H-M   'P 1'
#
loop_
_entity.id
_entity.type
_entity.pdbx_description
1 polymer ?
#
loop_
_entity_poly.entity_id
_entity_poly.type
_entity_poly.pdbx_seq_one_letter_code
_entity_poly.pdbx_strand_id
1 'polypeptide(L)' 'MKSTTLGVVPQTSHELKHLKKEIRTRATAAVEKSFLLQALEKNTWNVSRAARQVGLLRSNFQALLKKHGITRKARESKP' A
#
# COMPACT_ATOMS: atom_id res chain seq x y z
N MET A 1 -17.40 3.20 29.71
CA MET A 1 -15.92 3.23 29.60
C MET A 1 -15.52 2.10 28.66
N LYS A 2 -15.26 2.42 27.38
CA LYS A 2 -13.95 2.33 26.69
C LYS A 2 -13.18 1.03 26.99
N SER A 3 -12.62 0.28 26.05
CA SER A 3 -12.52 0.32 24.59
C SER A 3 -11.70 -0.93 24.24
N THR A 4 -12.23 -1.85 23.44
CA THR A 4 -11.42 -2.92 22.85
C THR A 4 -11.45 -2.74 21.34
N THR A 5 -10.29 -2.39 20.79
CA THR A 5 -10.05 -1.99 19.40
C THR A 5 -10.16 -3.18 18.44
N LEU A 6 -11.35 -3.80 18.40
CA LEU A 6 -11.81 -4.87 17.50
C LEU A 6 -13.33 -4.78 17.19
N GLY A 7 -14.08 -3.83 17.77
CA GLY A 7 -15.55 -3.92 17.89
C GLY A 7 -16.37 -2.74 17.35
N VAL A 8 -16.68 -2.75 16.05
CA VAL A 8 -17.87 -2.06 15.51
C VAL A 8 -18.59 -3.07 14.62
N VAL A 9 -19.69 -3.64 15.13
CA VAL A 9 -20.57 -4.50 14.32
C VAL A 9 -21.43 -3.58 13.46
N PRO A 10 -21.26 -3.57 12.13
CA PRO A 10 -22.02 -2.68 11.25
C PRO A 10 -23.51 -3.01 11.33
N GLN A 11 -24.35 -1.99 11.43
CA GLN A 11 -25.80 -2.12 11.56
C GLN A 11 -26.51 -2.07 10.20
N THR A 12 -25.82 -1.59 9.16
CA THR A 12 -26.36 -1.49 7.80
C THR A 12 -25.45 -2.19 6.77
N SER A 13 -26.05 -2.61 5.64
CA SER A 13 -25.30 -3.18 4.51
C SER A 13 -24.25 -2.20 3.95
N HIS A 14 -24.56 -0.90 3.97
CA HIS A 14 -23.63 0.15 3.56
C HIS A 14 -22.40 0.22 4.48
N GLU A 15 -22.59 0.25 5.80
CA GLU A 15 -21.50 0.19 6.78
C GLU A 15 -20.66 -1.08 6.64
N LEU A 16 -21.30 -2.24 6.45
CA LEU A 16 -20.59 -3.50 6.25
C LEU A 16 -19.69 -3.46 5.00
N LYS A 17 -20.16 -2.85 3.90
CA LYS A 17 -19.37 -2.71 2.67
C LYS A 17 -18.14 -1.82 2.89
N HIS A 18 -18.30 -0.70 3.60
CA HIS A 18 -17.19 0.20 3.94
C HIS A 18 -16.19 -0.48 4.87
N LEU A 19 -16.65 -1.10 5.95
CA LEU A 19 -15.78 -1.80 6.90
C LEU A 19 -14.98 -2.92 6.22
N LYS A 20 -15.62 -3.73 5.36
CA LYS A 20 -14.91 -4.75 4.55
C LYS A 20 -13.85 -4.13 3.64
N LYS A 21 -14.14 -2.98 3.03
CA LYS A 21 -13.18 -2.26 2.17
C LYS A 21 -11.99 -1.76 2.99
N GLU A 22 -12.24 -1.17 4.15
CA GLU A 22 -11.18 -0.69 5.04
C GLU A 22 -10.30 -1.82 5.55
N ILE A 23 -10.89 -2.91 6.05
CA ILE A 23 -10.16 -4.09 6.53
C ILE A 23 -9.25 -4.62 5.42
N ARG A 24 -9.78 -4.83 4.21
CA ARG A 24 -8.97 -5.29 3.07
C ARG A 24 -7.85 -4.31 2.75
N THR A 25 -8.14 -3.02 2.71
CA THR A 25 -7.14 -1.99 2.40
C THR A 25 -6.02 -1.96 3.44
N ARG A 26 -6.35 -2.05 4.73
CA ARG A 26 -5.36 -2.07 5.83
C ARG A 26 -4.56 -3.37 5.82
N ALA A 27 -5.22 -4.50 5.62
CA ALA A 27 -4.58 -5.82 5.60
C ALA A 27 -3.56 -5.95 4.46
N THR A 28 -3.83 -5.36 3.29
CA THR A 28 -2.92 -5.46 2.14
C THR A 28 -1.85 -4.36 2.11
N ALA A 29 -2.01 -3.26 2.86
CA ALA A 29 -1.12 -2.10 2.76
C ALA A 29 0.36 -2.44 3.04
N ALA A 30 0.65 -3.22 4.09
CA ALA A 30 2.01 -3.58 4.44
C ALA A 30 2.68 -4.49 3.38
N VAL A 31 1.91 -5.44 2.83
CA VAL A 31 2.37 -6.35 1.77
C VAL A 31 2.64 -5.58 0.49
N GLU A 32 1.71 -4.70 0.08
CA GLU A 32 1.84 -3.86 -1.11
C GLU A 32 3.06 -2.93 -1.01
N LYS A 33 3.27 -2.29 0.16
CA LYS A 33 4.45 -1.44 0.41
C LYS A 33 5.76 -2.22 0.30
N SER A 34 5.84 -3.39 0.92
CA SER A 34 7.04 -4.23 0.90
C SER A 34 7.36 -4.75 -0.49
N PHE A 35 6.33 -5.14 -1.25
CA PHE A 35 6.45 -5.55 -2.65
C PHE A 35 7.05 -4.46 -3.52
N LEU A 36 6.54 -3.22 -3.42
CA LEU A 36 7.04 -2.08 -4.20
C LEU A 36 8.48 -1.73 -3.87
N LEU A 37 8.85 -1.73 -2.58
CA LEU A 37 10.22 -1.44 -2.14
C LEU A 37 11.20 -2.48 -2.67
N GLN A 38 10.87 -3.78 -2.54
CA GLN A 38 11.71 -4.85 -3.06
C GLN A 38 11.90 -4.75 -4.58
N ALA A 39 10.83 -4.40 -5.32
CA ALA A 39 10.90 -4.19 -6.76
C ALA A 39 11.81 -3.02 -7.13
N LEU A 40 11.74 -1.91 -6.39
CA LEU A 40 12.64 -0.76 -6.58
C LEU A 40 14.09 -1.12 -6.28
N GLU A 41 14.37 -1.79 -5.15
CA GLU A 41 15.72 -2.19 -4.74
C GLU A 41 16.40 -3.09 -5.77
N LYS A 42 15.71 -4.14 -6.24
CA LYS A 42 16.18 -5.04 -7.31
C LYS A 42 16.51 -4.32 -8.63
N ASN A 43 15.93 -3.14 -8.84
CA ASN A 43 16.08 -2.36 -10.07
C ASN A 43 16.85 -1.06 -9.86
N THR A 44 17.66 -0.93 -8.82
CA THR A 44 18.45 0.29 -8.55
C THR A 44 17.58 1.56 -8.52
N TRP A 45 16.34 1.42 -8.04
CA TRP A 45 15.33 2.47 -7.97
C TRP A 45 14.87 3.01 -9.34
N ASN A 46 15.09 2.26 -10.42
CA ASN A 46 14.53 2.56 -11.73
C ASN A 46 13.06 2.11 -11.80
N VAL A 47 12.14 3.07 -11.66
CA VAL A 47 10.69 2.84 -11.66
C VAL A 47 10.19 2.11 -12.91
N SER A 48 10.71 2.47 -14.09
CA SER A 48 10.26 1.86 -15.35
C SER A 48 10.70 0.40 -15.46
N ARG A 49 11.92 0.07 -15.03
CA ARG A 49 12.42 -1.32 -14.99
C ARG A 49 11.69 -2.14 -13.92
N ALA A 50 11.50 -1.58 -12.73
CA ALA A 50 10.75 -2.22 -11.64
C ALA A 50 9.33 -2.60 -12.04
N ALA A 51 8.58 -1.64 -12.63
CA ALA A 51 7.22 -1.89 -13.09
C ALA A 51 7.15 -3.02 -14.13
N ARG A 52 8.07 -3.00 -15.11
CA ARG A 52 8.16 -4.04 -16.14
C ARG A 52 8.50 -5.41 -15.53
N GLN A 53 9.46 -5.47 -14.61
CA GLN A 53 9.88 -6.72 -13.97
C GLN A 53 8.72 -7.39 -13.22
N VAL A 54 7.89 -6.62 -12.54
CA VAL A 54 6.77 -7.16 -11.76
C VAL A 54 5.47 -7.29 -12.56
N GLY A 55 5.51 -7.07 -13.87
CA GLY A 55 4.34 -7.22 -14.74
C GLY A 55 3.27 -6.14 -14.57
N LEU A 56 3.64 -4.94 -14.11
CA LEU A 56 2.71 -3.82 -13.94
C LEU A 56 2.97 -2.72 -14.98
N LEU A 57 1.88 -2.10 -15.44
CA LEU A 57 1.97 -0.83 -16.15
C LEU A 57 2.68 0.20 -15.27
N ARG A 58 3.57 0.99 -15.88
CA ARG A 58 4.35 2.02 -15.18
C ARG A 58 3.45 3.00 -14.42
N SER A 59 2.34 3.44 -15.02
CA SER A 59 1.37 4.35 -14.40
C SER A 59 0.76 3.76 -13.13
N ASN A 60 0.37 2.48 -13.17
CA ASN A 60 -0.18 1.77 -12.01
C ASN A 60 0.87 1.64 -10.91
N PHE A 61 2.10 1.25 -11.26
CA PHE A 61 3.20 1.16 -10.30
C PHE A 61 3.48 2.51 -9.63
N GLN A 62 3.52 3.61 -10.39
CA GLN A 62 3.68 4.96 -9.85
C GLN A 62 2.52 5.39 -8.94
N ALA A 63 1.28 5.05 -9.30
CA ALA A 63 0.12 5.32 -8.45
C ALA A 63 0.22 4.59 -7.10
N LEU A 64 0.68 3.33 -7.11
CA LEU A 64 0.94 2.57 -5.90
C LEU A 64 2.05 3.17 -5.04
N LEU A 65 3.17 3.59 -5.65
CA LEU A 65 4.24 4.30 -4.93
C LEU A 65 3.71 5.56 -4.23
N LYS A 66 2.92 6.37 -4.95
CA LYS A 66 2.31 7.59 -4.40
C LYS A 66 1.35 7.29 -3.26
N LYS A 67 0.49 6.26 -3.42
CA LYS A 67 -0.45 5.79 -2.39
C LYS A 67 0.26 5.41 -1.09
N HIS A 68 1.46 4.84 -1.18
CA HIS A 68 2.27 4.41 -0.02
C HIS A 68 3.34 5.43 0.42
N GLY A 69 3.38 6.61 -0.20
CA GLY A 69 4.37 7.65 0.12
C GLY A 69 5.82 7.25 -0.18
N ILE A 70 6.05 6.29 -1.09
CA ILE A 70 7.39 5.81 -1.42
C ILE A 70 8.02 6.77 -2.43
N THR A 71 9.10 7.43 -2.01
CA THR A 71 9.91 8.29 -2.88
C THR A 71 11.39 8.08 -2.59
N ARG A 72 12.25 8.38 -3.56
CA ARG A 72 13.71 8.28 -3.38
C ARG A 72 14.21 9.21 -2.25
N LYS A 73 13.66 10.43 -2.17
CA LYS A 73 13.95 11.40 -1.10
C LYS A 73 13.62 10.84 0.29
N ALA A 74 12.48 10.17 0.43
CA ALA A 74 12.09 9.56 1.71
C ALA A 74 13.04 8.44 2.19
N ARG A 75 13.80 7.81 1.27
CA ARG A 75 14.86 6.87 1.63
C ARG A 75 16.12 7.60 2.08
N GLU A 76 16.53 8.64 1.37
CA GLU A 76 17.73 9.43 1.66
C GLU A 76 17.63 10.22 2.98
N SER A 77 16.41 10.49 3.44
CA SER A 77 16.15 11.14 4.73
C SER A 77 16.19 10.20 5.95
N LYS A 78 16.49 8.91 5.78
CA LYS A 78 16.67 7.97 6.89
C LYS A 78 18.15 7.96 7.29
N PRO A 79 18.52 8.31 8.54
CA PRO A 79 19.91 8.34 8.99
C PRO A 79 20.55 6.96 8.97
#